data_AF-A0A7J2M9N4-F1
#
_entry.id   AF-A0A7J2M9N4-F1
#
_cell.length_a   1.000
_cell.length_b   1.000
_cell.length_c   1.000
_cell.angle_alpha   90.00
_cell.angle_beta   90.00
_cell.angle_gamma   90.00
#
_symmetry.space_group_name_H-M   'P 1'
#
loop_
_entity.id
_entity.type
_entity.pdbx_description
1 polymer ?
#
loop_
_entity_poly.entity_id
_entity_poly.type
_entity_poly.pdbx_seq_one_letter_code
_entity_poly.pdbx_strand_id
1 'polypeptide(L)' 'MDFNLDETHTLLQPSSIREHFPAIMKGKRICTNNAATTQIPHELLDMSRELYSQYDNVHRGQSSASIRITEKFEEAYKK' A
#
# COMPACT_ATOMS: atom_id res chain seq x y z
N MET A 1 -10.04 -22.18 -28.12
CA MET A 1 -9.68 -20.76 -28.29
C MET A 1 -8.42 -20.55 -27.49
N ASP A 2 -7.28 -20.60 -28.16
CA ASP A 2 -5.98 -20.40 -27.54
C ASP A 2 -5.72 -18.90 -27.50
N PHE A 3 -5.74 -18.32 -26.29
CA PHE A 3 -5.32 -16.94 -26.09
C PHE A 3 -3.79 -16.93 -26.14
N ASN A 4 -3.26 -16.61 -27.32
CA ASN A 4 -1.88 -16.16 -27.46
C ASN A 4 -1.76 -14.81 -26.76
N LEU A 5 -1.19 -14.80 -25.56
CA LEU A 5 -0.82 -13.59 -24.84
C LEU A 5 0.55 -13.15 -25.32
N ASP A 6 0.54 -12.03 -26.02
CA ASP A 6 1.66 -11.26 -26.54
C ASP A 6 2.76 -10.99 -25.48
N GLU A 7 3.99 -10.95 -25.95
CA GLU A 7 5.23 -10.85 -25.21
C GLU A 7 5.33 -9.49 -24.49
N THR A 8 5.83 -9.50 -23.24
CA THR A 8 5.96 -8.39 -22.24
C THR A 8 4.87 -8.26 -21.17
N HIS A 9 3.98 -9.24 -21.00
CA HIS A 9 3.26 -9.36 -19.73
C HIS A 9 4.21 -9.80 -18.61
N THR A 10 4.57 -8.88 -17.70
CA THR A 10 5.03 -9.28 -16.36
C THR A 10 3.86 -10.05 -15.73
N LEU A 11 3.88 -11.38 -15.83
CA LEU A 11 2.85 -12.24 -15.28
C LEU A 11 2.79 -12.00 -13.77
N LEU A 12 1.79 -11.23 -13.33
CA LEU A 12 1.48 -11.04 -11.92
C LEU A 12 1.31 -12.42 -11.29
N GLN A 13 2.19 -12.76 -10.35
CA GLN A 13 2.14 -14.03 -9.63
C GLN A 13 1.24 -13.86 -8.42
N PRO A 14 0.01 -14.41 -8.42
CA PRO A 14 -0.93 -14.16 -7.31
C PRO A 14 -0.42 -14.71 -5.98
N SER A 15 0.41 -15.76 -6.02
CA SER A 15 1.07 -16.32 -4.84
C SER A 15 1.99 -15.29 -4.17
N SER A 16 2.89 -14.65 -4.93
CA SER A 16 3.80 -13.65 -4.37
C SER A 16 3.03 -12.43 -3.86
N ILE A 17 2.02 -11.96 -4.61
CA ILE A 17 1.18 -10.84 -4.18
C ILE A 17 0.51 -11.13 -2.83
N ARG A 18 0.04 -12.36 -2.60
CA ARG A 18 -0.63 -12.73 -1.33
C ARG A 18 0.30 -12.67 -0.12
N GLU A 19 1.60 -12.86 -0.31
CA GLU A 19 2.59 -12.75 0.78
C GLU A 19 2.60 -11.36 1.39
N HIS A 20 2.22 -10.34 0.61
CA HIS A 20 2.13 -8.97 1.10
C HIS A 20 1.00 -8.74 2.10
N PHE A 21 -0.01 -9.63 2.19
CA PHE A 21 -1.23 -9.42 2.99
C PHE A 21 -1.29 -10.37 4.21
N PRO A 22 -0.89 -9.91 5.42
CA PRO A 22 -0.83 -10.77 6.61
C PRO A 22 -2.18 -11.40 6.99
N ALA A 23 -3.30 -10.68 6.79
CA ALA A 23 -4.64 -11.17 7.10
C ALA A 23 -5.07 -12.36 6.23
N ILE A 24 -4.53 -12.43 5.01
CA ILE A 24 -4.76 -13.54 4.07
C ILE A 24 -3.87 -14.73 4.48
N MET A 25 -2.58 -14.47 4.74
CA MET A 25 -1.59 -15.51 5.05
C MET A 25 -1.82 -16.18 6.41
N LYS A 26 -2.10 -15.40 7.47
CA LYS A 26 -2.24 -15.95 8.84
C LYS A 26 -3.50 -16.79 9.05
N GLY A 27 -4.57 -16.50 8.32
CA GLY A 27 -5.89 -17.03 8.62
C GLY A 27 -6.37 -18.16 7.70
N LYS A 28 -5.62 -18.51 6.64
CA LYS A 28 -6.16 -19.27 5.49
C LYS A 28 -7.54 -18.72 5.03
N ARG A 29 -7.71 -17.41 5.13
CA ARG A 29 -8.99 -16.73 4.92
C ARG A 29 -9.25 -16.57 3.43
N ILE A 30 -10.50 -16.81 3.04
CA ILE A 30 -11.01 -16.47 1.70
C ILE A 30 -11.77 -15.16 1.84
N CYS A 31 -11.13 -14.06 1.45
CA CYS A 31 -11.70 -12.72 1.52
C CYS A 31 -12.56 -12.47 0.27
N THR A 32 -13.87 -12.68 0.37
CA THR A 32 -14.83 -12.48 -0.74
C THR A 32 -15.55 -11.14 -0.73
N ASN A 33 -15.46 -10.36 0.37
CA ASN A 33 -16.15 -9.08 0.52
C ASN A 33 -15.26 -7.85 0.22
N ASN A 34 -14.33 -7.97 -0.74
CA ASN A 34 -13.36 -6.91 -1.02
C ASN A 34 -14.00 -5.64 -1.61
N ALA A 35 -15.20 -5.75 -2.18
CA ALA A 35 -15.97 -4.60 -2.66
C ALA A 35 -16.43 -3.66 -1.53
N ALA A 36 -16.58 -4.17 -0.30
CA ALA A 36 -16.85 -3.33 0.87
C ALA A 36 -15.56 -2.69 1.40
N THR A 37 -14.51 -3.48 1.59
CA THR A 37 -13.16 -3.01 1.91
C THR A 37 -12.13 -4.10 1.62
N THR A 38 -10.92 -3.68 1.27
CA THR A 38 -9.80 -4.58 0.99
C THR A 38 -8.97 -4.87 2.23
N GLN A 39 -8.08 -5.86 2.11
CA GLN A 39 -7.12 -6.19 3.16
C GLN A 39 -5.89 -5.30 3.02
N ILE A 40 -5.24 -5.01 4.15
CA ILE A 40 -4.11 -4.08 4.19
C ILE A 40 -2.79 -4.86 4.00
N PRO A 41 -1.93 -4.49 3.03
CA PRO A 41 -0.61 -5.09 2.88
C PRO A 41 0.35 -4.60 3.97
N HIS A 42 1.41 -5.36 4.26
CA HIS A 42 2.34 -5.02 5.35
C HIS A 42 3.08 -3.70 5.10
N GLU A 43 3.36 -3.33 3.85
CA GLU A 43 3.94 -2.04 3.49
C GLU A 43 3.10 -0.87 3.97
N LEU A 44 1.78 -0.96 3.83
CA LEU A 44 0.88 0.10 4.30
C LEU A 44 0.83 0.14 5.84
N LEU A 45 0.96 -1.00 6.51
CA LEU A 45 1.07 -1.05 7.98
C LEU A 45 2.37 -0.38 8.45
N ASP A 46 3.49 -0.68 7.78
CA ASP A 46 4.80 -0.15 8.15
C ASP A 46 4.90 1.35 7.83
N MET A 47 4.40 1.77 6.68
CA MET A 47 4.27 3.19 6.34
C MET A 47 3.40 3.93 7.36
N SER A 48 2.27 3.35 7.78
CA SER A 48 1.40 3.96 8.80
C SER A 48 2.13 4.12 10.14
N ARG A 49 2.90 3.12 10.56
CA ARG A 49 3.72 3.20 11.79
C ARG A 49 4.74 4.31 11.70
N GLU A 50 5.46 4.41 10.58
CA GLU A 50 6.44 5.47 10.36
C GLU A 50 5.77 6.85 10.41
N LEU A 51 4.72 7.06 9.61
CA LEU A 51 4.02 8.34 9.52
C LEU A 51 3.43 8.78 10.86
N TYR A 52 2.76 7.88 11.58
CA TYR A 52 2.11 8.25 12.85
C TYR A 52 3.10 8.49 13.98
N SER A 53 4.24 7.80 14.00
CA SER A 53 5.29 8.03 15.00
C SER A 53 5.94 9.42 14.90
N GLN A 54 5.83 10.04 13.73
CA GLN A 54 6.47 11.30 13.37
C GLN A 54 5.46 12.37 12.93
N TYR A 55 4.18 12.16 13.26
CA TYR A 55 3.08 12.93 12.73
C TYR A 55 3.14 14.39 13.19
N ASP A 56 2.91 15.27 12.23
CA ASP A 56 2.57 16.67 12.41
C ASP A 56 1.61 17.04 11.27
N ASN A 57 0.92 18.18 11.41
CA ASN A 57 -0.03 18.63 10.40
C ASN A 57 0.69 19.13 9.13
N VAL A 58 0.03 19.04 7.98
CA VAL A 58 0.59 19.34 6.63
C VAL A 58 0.44 20.81 6.21
N HIS A 59 0.05 21.69 7.13
CA HIS A 59 -0.18 23.11 6.84
C HIS A 59 1.12 23.94 6.78
N ARG A 60 2.24 23.33 6.36
CA ARG A 60 3.54 23.99 6.12
C ARG A 60 4.08 24.72 7.36
N GLY A 61 3.97 24.08 8.52
CA GLY A 61 4.58 24.56 9.75
C GLY A 61 6.11 24.58 9.66
N GLN A 62 6.76 25.29 10.58
CA GLN A 62 8.22 25.47 10.59
C GLN A 62 8.96 24.35 11.33
N SER A 63 8.25 23.43 11.99
CA SER A 63 8.86 22.27 12.66
C SER A 63 9.46 21.33 11.62
N SER A 64 10.53 20.63 11.97
CA SER A 64 11.11 19.59 11.11
C SER A 64 10.11 18.48 10.77
N ALA A 65 9.21 18.17 11.70
CA ALA A 65 8.15 17.19 11.49
C ALA A 65 7.11 17.67 10.46
N SER A 66 6.61 18.91 10.58
CA SER A 66 5.63 19.47 9.64
C SER A 66 6.21 19.63 8.24
N ILE A 67 7.48 20.06 8.12
CA ILE A 67 8.18 20.14 6.82
C ILE A 67 8.21 18.76 6.16
N ARG A 68 8.73 17.75 6.85
CA ARG A 68 8.86 16.39 6.32
C ARG A 68 7.52 15.74 5.97
N ILE A 69 6.50 15.87 6.82
CA ILE A 69 5.18 15.27 6.57
C ILE A 69 4.47 15.99 5.42
N THR A 70 4.65 17.30 5.27
CA THR A 70 4.16 18.04 4.10
C THR A 70 4.85 17.57 2.82
N GLU A 71 6.17 17.36 2.82
CA GLU A 71 6.89 16.84 1.65
C GLU A 71 6.36 15.47 1.20
N LYS A 72 6.20 14.53 2.14
CA LYS A 72 5.62 13.20 1.86
C LYS A 72 4.18 13.28 1.34
N PHE A 73 3.38 14.18 1.89
CA PHE A 73 2.01 14.42 1.43
C PHE A 73 2.00 14.92 -0.02
N GLU A 74 2.79 15.94 -0.35
CA GLU A 74 2.87 16.50 -1.69
C GLU A 74 3.45 15.50 -2.70
N GLU A 75 4.42 14.67 -2.29
CA GLU A 75 4.96 13.58 -3.12
C GLU A 75 3.88 12.57 -3.51
N ALA A 76 2.96 12.22 -2.62
CA ALA A 76 1.87 11.29 -2.90
C ALA A 76 0.87 11.77 -3.98
N TYR A 77 0.82 13.08 -4.27
CA TYR A 77 -0.01 13.64 -5.34
C TYR A 77 0.72 13.81 -6.67
N LYS A 78 2.04 13.60 -6.72
CA LYS A 78 2.78 13.67 -7.97
C LYS A 78 2.38 12.50 -8.87
N LYS A 79 1.93 12.81 -10.08
CA LYS A 79 1.57 11.85 -11.13
C LYS A 79 2.77 11.48 -11.97
#